data_AF-A0A317NFP2-F1
#
_entry.id   AF-A0A317NFP2-F1
#
_cell.length_a   1.000
_cell.length_b   1.000
_cell.length_c   1.000
_cell.angle_alpha   90.00
_cell.angle_beta   90.00
_cell.angle_gamma   90.00
#
_symmetry.space_group_name_H-M   'P 1'
#
loop_
_entity.id
_entity.type
_entity.pdbx_description
1 polymer ?
#
loop_
_entity_poly.entity_id
_entity_poly.type
_entity_poly.pdbx_seq_one_letter_code
_entity_poly.pdbx_strand_id
1 'polypeptide(L)' 'MTGLRNPCLQIDMFRAGLLRQVAYRDEEGRVIRKAGIMGVVVAGGPVRPDDAITVEPPEGPHRPLERV' A
#
# COMPACT_ATOMS: atom_id res chain seq x y z
N MET A 1 10.53 -3.24 -0.96
CA MET A 1 9.14 -3.04 -0.51
C MET A 1 8.90 -3.80 0.78
N THR A 2 8.18 -3.24 1.75
CA THR A 2 7.96 -3.90 3.06
C THR A 2 6.57 -4.48 3.24
N GLY A 3 5.54 -3.98 2.54
CA GLY A 3 4.21 -4.59 2.54
C GLY A 3 3.09 -3.63 2.14
N LEU A 4 1.84 -4.08 2.26
CA LEU A 4 0.64 -3.26 2.09
C LEU A 4 0.48 -2.31 3.27
N ARG A 5 0.11 -1.05 2.99
CA ARG A 5 -0.27 -0.11 4.05
C ARG A 5 -1.49 -0.64 4.81
N ASN A 6 -1.43 -0.59 6.14
CA ASN A 6 -2.61 -0.83 6.97
C ASN A 6 -3.35 0.50 7.23
N PRO A 7 -4.50 0.78 6.58
CA PRO A 7 -5.26 1.99 6.85
C PRO A 7 -5.85 1.94 8.26
N CYS A 8 -5.95 3.11 8.92
CA CYS A 8 -6.44 3.24 10.28
C CYS A 8 -7.60 4.26 10.35
N LEU A 9 -8.17 4.45 11.54
CA LEU A 9 -9.30 5.35 11.77
C LEU A 9 -9.06 6.80 11.34
N GLN A 10 -7.81 7.25 11.18
CA GLN A 10 -7.49 8.59 10.70
C GLN A 10 -8.10 8.89 9.32
N ILE A 11 -8.19 7.90 8.42
CA ILE A 11 -8.81 8.11 7.11
C ILE A 11 -10.33 8.28 7.22
N ASP A 12 -10.95 7.64 8.20
CA ASP A 12 -12.37 7.75 8.48
C ASP A 12 -12.71 9.07 9.18
N MET A 13 -11.77 9.60 9.99
CA MET A 13 -11.86 10.95 10.56
C MET A 13 -11.75 12.04 9.49
N PHE A 14 -10.98 11.82 8.42
CA PHE A 14 -10.95 12.74 7.26
C PHE A 14 -12.28 12.75 6.52
N ARG A 15 -12.89 11.58 6.30
CA ARG A 15 -14.23 11.44 5.73
C ARG A 15 -14.88 10.14 6.20
N ALA A 16 -16.06 10.26 6.82
CA ALA A 16 -16.79 9.12 7.36
C ALA A 16 -17.03 8.03 6.30
N GLY A 17 -16.77 6.78 6.67
CA GLY A 17 -16.95 5.61 5.81
C GLY A 17 -15.80 5.33 4.83
N LEU A 18 -14.80 6.21 4.73
CA LEU A 18 -13.69 6.05 3.80
C LEU A 18 -12.81 4.85 4.15
N LEU A 19 -12.68 4.48 5.43
CA LEU A 19 -11.93 3.29 5.83
C LEU A 19 -12.50 2.02 5.19
N ARG A 20 -13.84 1.91 5.13
CA ARG A 20 -14.52 0.75 4.52
C ARG A 20 -14.34 0.69 3.00
N GLN A 21 -14.06 1.81 2.34
CA GLN A 21 -13.79 1.84 0.90
C GLN A 21 -12.40 1.29 0.56
N VAL A 22 -11.44 1.42 1.47
CA VAL A 22 -10.04 0.99 1.26
C VAL A 22 -9.66 -0.26 2.02
N ALA A 23 -10.46 -0.71 2.98
CA ALA A 23 -10.27 -1.97 3.70
C ALA A 23 -11.62 -2.67 3.90
N TYR A 24 -11.81 -3.77 3.18
CA TYR A 24 -13.07 -4.53 3.17
C TYR A 24 -12.80 -6.03 3.06
N ARG A 25 -13.84 -6.85 3.28
CA ARG A 25 -13.79 -8.29 3.02
C ARG A 25 -14.36 -8.59 1.64
N ASP A 26 -13.69 -9.45 0.87
CA ASP A 26 -14.24 -10.01 -0.36
C ASP A 26 -15.25 -11.13 -0.06
N GLU A 27 -15.78 -11.75 -1.12
CA GLU A 27 -16.78 -12.82 -1.06
C GLU A 27 -16.25 -14.07 -0.35
N GLU A 28 -14.93 -14.30 -0.41
CA GLU A 28 -14.25 -15.38 0.30
C GLU A 28 -13.85 -14.99 1.74
N GLY A 29 -14.24 -13.81 2.21
CA GLY A 29 -13.98 -13.30 3.55
C GLY A 29 -12.56 -12.80 3.79
N ARG A 30 -11.72 -12.73 2.74
CA ARG A 30 -10.34 -12.23 2.82
C ARG A 30 -10.35 -10.71 2.92
N VAL A 31 -9.42 -10.16 3.70
CA VAL A 31 -9.32 -8.71 3.87
C VAL A 31 -8.53 -8.10 2.71
N ILE A 32 -9.23 -7.36 1.86
CA ILE A 32 -8.66 -6.57 0.77
C ILE A 32 -8.25 -5.20 1.30
N ARG A 33 -7.05 -4.73 0.92
CA ARG A 33 -6.53 -3.40 1.25
C ARG A 33 -6.17 -2.66 -0.04
N LYS A 34 -6.92 -1.61 -0.34
CA LYS A 34 -6.66 -0.65 -1.42
C LYS A 34 -6.10 0.66 -0.85
N ALA A 35 -5.03 0.54 -0.06
CA ALA A 35 -4.46 1.65 0.70
C ALA A 35 -3.02 2.03 0.27
N GLY A 36 -2.51 1.43 -0.80
CA GLY A 36 -1.13 1.58 -1.24
C GLY A 36 -0.16 0.64 -0.51
N ILE A 37 1.13 0.90 -0.70
CA ILE A 37 2.26 0.07 -0.27
C ILE A 37 3.22 0.88 0.59
N MET A 38 4.00 0.19 1.40
CA MET A 38 5.04 0.75 2.26
C MET A 38 6.42 0.24 1.81
N GLY A 39 7.42 1.08 1.97
CA GLY A 39 8.82 0.76 1.69
C GLY A 39 9.75 1.49 2.65
N VAL A 40 11.03 1.16 2.58
CA VAL A 40 12.11 1.84 3.30
C VAL A 40 13.00 2.55 2.29
N VAL A 41 13.50 3.72 2.66
CA VAL A 41 14.46 4.46 1.86
C VAL A 41 15.84 3.87 2.12
N VAL A 42 16.44 3.26 1.09
CA VAL A 42 17.80 2.68 1.17
C VAL A 42 18.88 3.69 0.78
N ALA A 43 18.53 4.68 -0.04
CA ALA A 43 19.40 5.77 -0.46
C ALA A 43 18.55 7.04 -0.59
N GLY A 44 18.98 8.14 0.04
CA GLY A 44 18.32 9.43 -0.03
C GLY A 44 18.79 10.26 -1.23
N GLY A 45 17.98 11.25 -1.61
CA GLY A 45 18.28 12.16 -2.71
C GLY A 45 17.12 13.14 -2.95
N PRO A 46 17.31 14.15 -3.81
CA PRO A 46 16.23 15.03 -4.22
C PRO A 46 15.19 14.25 -5.04
N VAL A 47 13.91 14.56 -4.80
CA VAL A 47 12.76 14.07 -5.59
C VAL A 47 11.92 15.27 -5.98
N ARG A 48 11.46 15.31 -7.22
CA ARG A 48 10.66 16.39 -7.80
C ARG A 48 9.37 15.84 -8.41
N PRO A 49 8.32 16.66 -8.54
CA PRO A 49 7.19 16.33 -9.40
C PRO A 49 7.68 15.92 -10.79
N ASP A 50 6.97 14.96 -11.40
CA ASP A 50 7.25 14.40 -12.72
C ASP A 50 8.52 13.52 -12.83
N ASP A 51 9.24 13.28 -11.73
CA ASP A 51 10.30 12.26 -11.71
C ASP A 51 9.70 10.87 -12.03
N ALA A 52 10.34 10.17 -12.97
CA ALA A 52 9.90 8.84 -13.38
C ALA A 52 10.13 7.81 -12.26
N ILE A 53 9.13 6.95 -12.05
CA ILE A 53 9.26 5.78 -11.18
C ILE A 53 9.68 4.58 -12.02
N THR A 54 10.87 4.05 -11.78
CA THR A 54 11.35 2.81 -12.38
C THR A 54 11.13 1.64 -11.43
N VAL A 55 10.73 0.48 -11.96
CA VAL A 55 10.48 -0.73 -11.17
C VAL A 55 11.31 -1.88 -11.72
N GLU A 56 12.11 -2.49 -10.85
CA GLU A 56 12.79 -3.75 -11.11
C GLU A 56 12.14 -4.84 -10.26
N PRO A 57 11.42 -5.81 -10.86
CA PRO A 57 10.79 -6.88 -10.11
C PRO A 57 11.84 -7.87 -9.59
N PRO A 58 11.62 -8.51 -8.43
CA PRO A 58 12.50 -9.56 -7.96
C PRO A 58 12.46 -10.78 -8.89
N GLU A 59 13.57 -11.50 -8.97
CA GLU A 59 13.64 -12.79 -9.65
C GLU A 59 12.72 -13.83 -8.99
N GLY A 60 12.23 -14.76 -9.80
CA GLY A 60 11.41 -15.89 -9.34
C GLY A 60 9.92 -15.57 -9.16
N PRO A 61 9.15 -16.50 -8.57
CA PRO A 61 7.71 -16.35 -8.43
C PRO A 61 7.36 -15.28 -7.39
N HIS A 62 6.51 -14.34 -7.79
CA HIS A 62 6.06 -13.25 -6.93
C HIS A 62 5.07 -13.76 -5.89
N ARG A 63 5.19 -13.24 -4.67
CA ARG A 63 4.27 -13.52 -3.57
C ARG A 63 3.41 -12.29 -3.28
N PRO A 64 2.13 -12.45 -2.93
CA PRO A 64 1.31 -11.34 -2.47
C PRO A 64 1.94 -10.63 -1.27
N LEU A 65 1.88 -9.29 -1.25
CA LEU A 65 2.33 -8.51 -0.11
C LEU A 65 1.39 -8.69 1.08
N GLU A 66 1.95 -8.90 2.27
CA GLU A 66 1.22 -8.86 3.53
C GLU A 66 1.09 -7.42 4.04
N ARG A 67 0.20 -7.18 5.02
CA ARG A 67 0.18 -5.87 5.69
C ARG A 67 1.43 -5.70 6.53
N VAL A 68 1.90 -4.46 6.62
CA VAL A 68 2.78 -4.01 7.71
C VAL A 68 2.00 -3.48 8.90
#